data_AF-A0A7Y9S278-F1
#
_entry.id   AF-A0A7Y9S278-F1
#
_cell.length_a   1.000
_cell.length_b   1.000
_cell.length_c   1.000
_cell.angle_alpha   90.00
_cell.angle_beta   90.00
_cell.angle_gamma   90.00
#
_symmetry.space_group_name_H-M   'P 1'
#
loop_
_entity.id
_entity.type
_entity.pdbx_description
1 polymer ?
#
loop_
_entity_poly.entity_id
_entity_poly.type
_entity_poly.pdbx_seq_one_letter_code
_entity_poly.pdbx_strand_id
1 'polypeptide(L)'
;MPVALFQGQQVVPVVPGNHLVAGHGQWMWQYGRAELPVHVQQGQTVDVHYKLPMITFMKGAIGFGPVKAPGKLALVLLLTAIIAIPVLLILVGVLAS
;
A
#
# COMPACT_ATOMS: atom_id res chain seq x y z
N MET A 1 -8.88 6.91 16.88
CA MET A 1 -9.26 5.52 17.19
C MET A 1 -9.02 4.65 15.96
N PRO A 2 -8.39 3.47 16.08
CA PRO A 2 -8.24 2.55 14.96
C PRO A 2 -9.59 1.86 14.66
N VAL A 3 -9.96 1.80 13.38
CA VAL A 3 -11.16 1.09 12.91
C VAL A 3 -10.70 0.03 11.92
N ALA A 4 -11.09 -1.23 12.13
CA ALA A 4 -10.80 -2.30 11.19
C ALA A 4 -11.71 -2.14 9.97
N LEU A 5 -11.09 -1.98 8.79
CA LEU A 5 -11.80 -1.89 7.53
C LEU A 5 -11.63 -3.21 6.76
N PHE A 6 -12.74 -3.74 6.27
CA PHE A 6 -12.75 -4.85 5.32
C PHE A 6 -12.53 -4.31 3.91
N GLN A 7 -12.19 -5.18 2.95
CA GLN A 7 -12.08 -4.75 1.56
C GLN A 7 -13.45 -4.26 1.06
N GLY A 8 -13.50 -3.02 0.61
CA GLY A 8 -14.72 -2.40 0.08
C GLY A 8 -14.83 -0.94 0.48
N GLN A 9 -15.98 -0.36 0.17
CA GLN A 9 -16.32 0.99 0.59
C GLN A 9 -17.05 0.92 1.93
N GLN A 10 -16.56 1.66 2.92
CA GLN A 10 -17.16 1.73 4.25
C GLN A 10 -17.28 3.19 4.67
N VAL A 11 -18.43 3.52 5.25
CA VAL A 11 -18.69 4.85 5.80
C VAL A 11 -18.32 4.83 7.29
N VAL A 12 -17.41 5.70 7.69
CA VAL A 12 -17.02 5.89 9.08
C VAL A 12 -17.57 7.23 9.56
N PRO A 13 -18.52 7.24 10.51
CA PRO A 13 -19.06 8.50 11.03
C PRO A 13 -17.99 9.22 11.85
N VAL A 14 -17.78 10.51 11.56
CA VAL A 14 -16.88 11.38 12.29
C VAL A 14 -17.56 12.70 12.61
N VAL A 15 -17.13 13.36 13.68
CA VAL A 15 -17.60 14.72 13.99
C VAL A 15 -17.12 15.70 12.92
N PRO A 16 -17.84 16.80 12.65
CA PRO A 16 -17.36 17.84 11.74
C PRO A 16 -16.02 18.44 12.22
N GLY A 17 -15.10 18.72 11.31
CA GLY A 17 -13.81 19.33 11.62
C GLY A 17 -12.62 18.78 10.80
N ASN A 18 -11.41 19.09 11.28
CA ASN A 18 -10.15 18.59 10.72
C ASN A 18 -9.79 17.23 11.31
N HIS A 19 -9.56 16.25 10.45
CA HIS A 19 -9.17 14.89 10.83
C HIS A 19 -7.90 14.47 10.09
N LEU A 20 -7.11 13.60 10.71
CA LEU A 20 -6.00 12.91 10.06
C LEU A 20 -6.40 11.46 9.84
N VAL A 21 -6.65 11.09 8.58
CA VAL A 21 -6.96 9.71 8.22
C VAL A 21 -5.66 8.96 8.01
N ALA A 22 -5.39 7.97 8.85
CA ALA A 22 -4.21 7.12 8.77
C ALA A 22 -4.61 5.67 8.43
N GLY A 23 -4.05 5.13 7.35
CA GLY A 23 -4.28 3.76 6.91
C GLY A 23 -3.01 2.92 7.05
N HIS A 24 -3.15 1.68 7.54
CA HIS A 24 -2.09 0.67 7.54
C HIS A 24 -2.69 -0.72 7.36
N GLY A 25 -1.88 -1.63 6.82
CA GLY A 25 -2.17 -3.05 6.80
C GLY A 25 -1.68 -3.70 8.10
N GLN A 26 -2.47 -4.62 8.64
CA GLN A 26 -2.10 -5.40 9.81
C GLN A 26 -1.98 -6.88 9.43
N TRP A 27 -0.78 -7.43 9.60
CA TRP A 27 -0.52 -8.88 9.54
C TRP A 27 0.45 -9.26 10.67
N MET A 28 1.67 -9.76 10.34
CA MET A 28 2.73 -10.00 11.32
C MET A 28 3.26 -8.70 11.95
N TRP A 29 3.29 -7.61 11.18
CA TRP A 29 3.61 -6.26 11.64
C TRP A 29 2.73 -5.24 10.91
N GLN A 30 2.83 -3.97 11.30
CA GLN A 30 2.16 -2.86 10.62
C GLN A 30 2.96 -2.43 9.40
N TYR A 31 2.32 -2.38 8.24
CA TYR A 31 2.96 -1.96 6.99
C TYR A 31 2.05 -1.05 6.16
N GLY A 32 2.62 -0.43 5.14
CA GLY A 32 1.84 0.39 4.22
C GLY A 32 1.27 1.67 4.84
N ARG A 33 1.90 2.23 5.89
CA ARG A 33 1.42 3.46 6.54
C ARG A 33 1.28 4.59 5.53
N ALA A 34 0.13 5.26 5.55
CA ALA A 34 -0.15 6.46 4.77
C ALA A 34 -1.13 7.35 5.53
N GLU A 35 -0.97 8.66 5.42
CA GLU A 35 -1.74 9.66 6.15
C GLU A 35 -2.31 10.70 5.19
N LEU A 36 -3.55 11.12 5.43
CA LEU A 36 -4.23 12.14 4.66
C LEU A 36 -4.99 13.09 5.59
N PRO A 37 -4.65 14.39 5.64
CA PRO A 37 -5.46 15.38 6.32
C PRO A 37 -6.77 15.59 5.54
N VAL A 38 -7.89 15.53 6.25
CA VAL A 38 -9.24 15.67 5.68
C VAL A 38 -10.03 16.68 6.49
N HIS A 39 -10.72 17.58 5.81
CA HIS A 39 -11.68 18.50 6.42
C HIS A 39 -13.10 18.04 6.09
N VAL A 40 -13.91 17.82 7.12
CA VAL A 40 -15.29 17.33 6.98
C VAL A 40 -16.26 18.40 7.49
N GLN A 41 -17.10 18.94 6.60
CA GLN A 41 -18.18 19.86 6.97
C GLN A 41 -19.40 19.11 7.53
N GLN A 42 -20.32 19.82 8.21
CA GLN A 42 -21.57 19.21 8.68
C GLN A 42 -22.37 18.62 7.51
N GLY A 43 -22.76 17.34 7.63
CA GLY A 43 -23.50 16.62 6.59
C GLY A 43 -22.69 16.24 5.35
N GLN A 44 -21.39 16.54 5.32
CA GLN A 44 -20.51 16.18 4.21
C GLN A 44 -19.94 14.77 4.39
N THR A 45 -19.91 14.01 3.31
CA THR A 45 -19.11 12.78 3.19
C THR A 45 -17.88 13.08 2.34
N VAL A 46 -16.70 12.66 2.81
CA VAL A 46 -15.45 12.79 2.05
C VAL A 46 -14.95 11.41 1.67
N ASP A 47 -14.79 11.18 0.37
CA ASP A 47 -14.22 9.94 -0.14
C ASP A 47 -12.71 9.90 0.07
N VAL A 48 -12.25 8.84 0.73
CA VAL A 48 -10.83 8.57 0.97
C VAL A 48 -10.50 7.19 0.44
N HIS A 49 -9.58 7.13 -0.50
CA HIS A 49 -9.12 5.89 -1.10
C HIS A 49 -7.75 5.53 -0.54
N TYR A 50 -7.64 4.35 0.04
CA TYR A 50 -6.40 3.78 0.55
C TYR A 50 -6.05 2.50 -0.22
N LYS A 51 -4.77 2.32 -0.56
CA LYS A 51 -4.24 1.06 -1.08
C LYS A 51 -2.95 0.66 -0.37
N LEU A 52 -2.89 -0.63 -0.05
CA LEU A 52 -1.68 -1.28 0.46
C LEU A 52 -0.60 -1.34 -0.62
N PRO A 53 0.68 -1.30 -0.21
CA PRO A 53 1.79 -1.57 -1.11
C PRO A 53 1.79 -3.03 -1.54
N MET A 54 2.33 -3.29 -2.72
CA MET A 54 2.55 -4.65 -3.24
C MET A 54 3.66 -5.40 -2.48
N ILE A 55 4.52 -4.68 -1.75
CA ILE A 55 5.58 -5.24 -0.92
C ILE A 55 5.46 -4.64 0.49
N THR A 56 5.60 -5.47 1.51
CA THR A 56 5.40 -5.13 2.93
C THR A 56 6.37 -4.09 3.50
N PHE A 57 7.47 -3.79 2.81
CA PHE A 57 8.49 -2.84 3.26
C PHE A 57 8.31 -1.41 2.71
N MET A 58 7.18 -1.12 2.07
CA MET A 58 6.90 0.18 1.49
C MET A 58 5.76 0.91 2.21
N LYS A 59 5.68 2.23 1.99
CA LYS A 59 4.51 3.04 2.37
C LYS A 59 3.32 2.69 1.49
N GLY A 60 2.12 2.85 2.04
CA GLY A 60 0.87 2.73 1.27
C GLY A 60 0.59 4.00 0.47
N ALA A 61 -0.49 3.98 -0.29
CA ALA A 61 -0.99 5.17 -0.97
C ALA A 61 -2.35 5.55 -0.39
N ILE A 62 -2.56 6.84 -0.15
CA ILE A 62 -3.84 7.40 0.31
C ILE A 62 -4.14 8.68 -0.46
N GLY A 63 -5.41 8.94 -0.79
CA GLY A 63 -5.81 10.15 -1.49
C GLY A 63 -7.33 10.30 -1.63
N PHE A 64 -7.76 11.47 -2.11
CA PHE A 64 -9.17 11.81 -2.34
C PHE A 64 -9.76 11.18 -3.62
N GLY A 65 -8.97 10.42 -4.36
CA GLY A 65 -9.41 9.72 -5.57
C GLY A 65 -8.70 8.38 -5.72
N PRO A 66 -9.03 7.57 -6.73
CA PRO A 66 -8.46 6.25 -6.92
C PRO A 66 -6.92 6.27 -6.97
N VAL A 67 -6.27 5.74 -5.93
CA VAL A 67 -4.82 5.65 -5.84
C VAL A 67 -4.29 4.34 -6.41
N LYS A 68 -3.10 4.39 -7.04
CA LYS A 68 -2.38 3.20 -7.52
C LYS A 68 -1.63 2.56 -6.35
N ALA A 69 -1.66 1.23 -6.29
CA ALA A 69 -0.88 0.48 -5.30
C ALA A 69 0.63 0.67 -5.56
N PRO A 70 1.40 1.17 -4.59
CA PRO A 70 2.84 1.35 -4.74
C PRO A 70 3.58 0.00 -4.74
N GLY A 71 4.79 -0.02 -5.29
CA GLY A 71 5.66 -1.20 -5.25
C GLY A 71 5.51 -2.20 -6.39
N LYS A 72 4.71 -1.92 -7.43
CA LYS A 72 4.62 -2.80 -8.61
C LYS A 72 5.98 -3.02 -9.28
N LEU A 73 6.73 -1.95 -9.53
CA LEU A 73 8.05 -2.04 -10.16
C LEU A 73 9.03 -2.82 -9.28
N ALA A 74 9.05 -2.51 -7.97
CA ALA A 74 9.90 -3.22 -7.02
C ALA A 74 9.56 -4.71 -6.94
N LEU A 75 8.27 -5.08 -7.01
CA LEU A 75 7.84 -6.47 -7.05
C LEU A 75 8.32 -7.17 -8.32
N VAL A 76 8.15 -6.53 -9.49
CA VAL A 76 8.61 -7.09 -10.77
C VAL A 76 10.13 -7.31 -10.74
N LEU A 77 10.91 -6.31 -10.32
CA LEU A 77 12.36 -6.42 -10.23
C LEU A 77 12.80 -7.52 -9.27
N LEU A 78 12.16 -7.63 -8.10
CA LEU A 78 12.46 -8.68 -7.13
C LEU A 78 12.20 -10.07 -7.72
N LEU A 79 11.03 -10.28 -8.33
CA LEU A 79 10.67 -11.57 -8.94
C LEU A 79 11.58 -11.91 -10.12
N THR A 80 11.91 -10.92 -10.97
CA THR A 80 12.85 -11.10 -12.07
C THR A 80 14.24 -11.45 -11.56
N ALA A 81 14.75 -10.78 -10.53
CA ALA A 81 16.06 -11.07 -9.95
C ALA A 81 16.15 -12.48 -9.37
N ILE A 82 15.10 -12.94 -8.67
CA ILE A 82 15.02 -14.29 -8.10
C ILE A 82 15.18 -15.37 -9.17
N ILE A 83 14.69 -15.14 -10.39
CA ILE A 83 14.79 -16.11 -11.49
C ILE A 83 16.07 -15.90 -12.30
N ALA A 84 16.38 -14.66 -12.66
CA ALA A 84 17.47 -14.32 -13.56
C ALA A 84 18.85 -14.61 -12.95
N ILE A 85 19.03 -14.38 -11.65
CA ILE A 85 20.33 -14.57 -10.99
C ILE A 85 20.75 -16.05 -11.01
N PRO A 86 19.94 -17.02 -10.55
CA PRO A 86 20.30 -18.44 -10.64
C PRO A 86 20.56 -18.91 -12.08
N VAL A 87 19.73 -18.48 -13.03
CA VAL A 87 19.89 -18.84 -14.45
C VAL A 87 21.24 -18.32 -14.97
N LEU A 88 21.57 -17.06 -14.67
CA LEU A 88 22.84 -16.47 -15.07
C LEU A 88 24.03 -17.22 -14.45
N LEU A 89 23.96 -17.57 -13.17
CA LEU A 89 25.00 -18.33 -12.48
C LEU A 89 25.21 -19.72 -13.10
N ILE A 90 24.13 -20.41 -13.45
CA ILE A 90 24.20 -21.71 -14.12
C ILE A 90 24.85 -21.56 -15.50
N LEU A 91 24.41 -20.58 -16.30
CA LEU A 91 24.97 -20.34 -17.63
C LEU A 91 26.46 -20.01 -17.57
N VAL A 92 26.87 -19.16 -16.64
CA VAL A 92 28.29 -18.84 -16.40
C VAL A 92 29.07 -20.08 -15.97
N GLY A 93 28.51 -20.90 -15.08
CA GLY A 93 29.13 -22.15 -14.65
C GLY A 93 29.34 -23.14 -15.80
N VAL A 94 28.35 -23.29 -16.69
CA VAL A 94 28.43 -24.14 -17.89
C VAL A 94 29.41 -23.60 -18.92
N LEU A 95 29.50 -22.28 -19.09
CA LEU A 95 30.46 -21.66 -20.01
C LEU A 95 31.90 -21.71 -19.51
N ALA A 96 32.10 -21.84 -18.19
CA ALA A 96 33.41 -21.89 -17.54
C ALA A 96 33.94 -23.31 -17.33
N SER A 97 33.13 -24.34 -17.56
CA SER A 97 33.50 -25.77 -17.48
C SER A 97 33.92 -26.33 -18.83
#